data_AF-A0AA96VXG6-F1
#
_entry.id   AF-A0AA96VXG6-F1
#
_cell.length_a   1.000
_cell.length_b   1.000
_cell.length_c   1.000
_cell.angle_alpha   90.00
_cell.angle_beta   90.00
_cell.angle_gamma   90.00
#
_symmetry.space_group_name_H-M   'P 1'
#
loop_
_entity.id
_entity.type
_entity.pdbx_description
1 polymer ?
#
loop_
_entity_poly.entity_id
_entity_poly.type
_entity_poly.pdbx_seq_one_letter_code
_entity_poly.pdbx_strand_id
1 'polypeptide(L)'
;MALPTWDHPEPLALGSAPVPEYGAGSLADLLPTLAAGMGVPGTASSIPELTATDRVCVFLVDGLGWEQLKAHPDEAPYLTALLASSRGGTGRPITAGYPATTATSLASVGTGLPPGAHGLPGYTVRDPQTEELMNQLRWQPWTSPKTWQPYPTIFQLADRAGVHTAQVTSPAFQNTPLTQIALSGGTFHGRLSGEDRMDLAAEQLAAGDRALIYTYYSELDGAGHRFGVDSDAWRGQLMHVDRLVQRLAEQLPPRTALYVTADHGMIDIPFDEQHRIDFDEDWELRAGVALLGGEGRARHVYAVPGAQSDVLTCWREVLGEQFWIASRDEAIAAGWFGPHIDERVYARIGDVVAAAHDDVLIVASEREPKESAMVGNHGSMTPVEQLVPLLEVRS
;
A
#
# COMPACT_ATOMS: atom_id res chain seq x y z
N MET A 1 -54.21 -5.55 2.06
CA MET A 1 -52.90 -5.10 1.54
C MET A 1 -51.93 -5.23 2.69
N ALA A 2 -51.01 -6.19 2.62
CA ALA A 2 -49.86 -6.19 3.52
C ALA A 2 -49.03 -4.95 3.16
N LEU A 3 -48.64 -4.15 4.16
CA LEU A 3 -47.66 -3.08 3.97
C LEU A 3 -46.38 -3.74 3.44
N PRO A 4 -45.66 -3.13 2.48
CA PRO A 4 -44.34 -3.62 2.11
C PRO A 4 -43.49 -3.65 3.37
N THR A 5 -42.86 -4.79 3.64
CA THR A 5 -41.78 -4.88 4.61
C THR A 5 -40.71 -3.91 4.14
N TRP A 6 -40.47 -2.86 4.91
CA TRP A 6 -39.30 -2.02 4.74
C TRP A 6 -38.12 -2.92 5.11
N ASP A 7 -37.41 -3.45 4.11
CA ASP A 7 -36.09 -4.01 4.34
C ASP A 7 -35.24 -2.83 4.81
N HIS A 8 -34.93 -2.82 6.10
CA HIS A 8 -33.92 -1.92 6.62
C HIS A 8 -32.60 -2.37 6.01
N PRO A 9 -31.80 -1.45 5.43
CA PRO A 9 -30.51 -1.83 4.91
C PRO A 9 -29.71 -2.51 6.01
N GLU A 10 -29.09 -3.66 5.70
CA GLU A 10 -28.29 -4.42 6.67
C GLU A 10 -26.82 -4.02 6.52
N PRO A 11 -26.25 -3.22 7.45
CA PRO A 11 -24.88 -2.78 7.32
C PRO A 11 -23.91 -3.96 7.43
N LEU A 12 -22.84 -3.92 6.65
CA LEU A 12 -21.74 -4.87 6.72
C LEU A 12 -21.18 -4.90 8.15
N ALA A 13 -21.10 -6.11 8.70
CA ALA A 13 -20.49 -6.31 10.00
C ALA A 13 -19.00 -5.94 9.93
N LEU A 14 -18.51 -5.09 10.83
CA LEU A 14 -17.10 -4.67 10.82
C LEU A 14 -16.11 -5.84 10.89
N GLY A 15 -16.47 -6.92 11.58
CA GLY A 15 -15.65 -8.13 11.67
C GLY A 15 -15.58 -8.97 10.39
N SER A 16 -16.35 -8.65 9.35
CA SER A 16 -16.21 -9.29 8.03
C SER A 16 -15.12 -8.67 7.17
N ALA A 17 -14.59 -7.49 7.56
CA ALA A 17 -13.48 -6.87 6.87
C ALA A 17 -12.21 -7.73 6.99
N PRO A 18 -11.56 -8.11 5.87
CA PRO A 18 -10.30 -8.85 5.91
C PRO A 18 -9.18 -7.90 6.35
N VAL A 19 -8.82 -7.99 7.62
CA VAL A 19 -7.72 -7.20 8.19
C VAL A 19 -6.38 -7.73 7.65
N PRO A 20 -5.41 -6.85 7.33
CA PRO A 20 -4.08 -7.29 6.91
C PRO A 20 -3.41 -8.26 7.90
N GLU A 21 -2.60 -9.19 7.40
CA GLU A 21 -1.90 -10.23 8.17
C GLU A 21 -0.67 -9.67 8.93
N TYR A 22 -0.83 -8.55 9.66
CA TYR A 22 0.24 -7.93 10.44
C TYR A 22 0.85 -8.91 11.45
N GLY A 23 2.18 -9.09 11.40
CA GLY A 23 2.91 -10.00 12.28
C GLY A 23 3.02 -11.44 11.76
N ALA A 24 2.48 -11.75 10.58
CA ALA A 24 2.47 -13.11 10.02
C ALA A 24 2.68 -13.17 8.50
N GLY A 25 2.48 -12.06 7.79
CA GLY A 25 2.43 -12.11 6.32
C GLY A 25 2.01 -10.80 5.67
N SER A 26 2.31 -9.65 6.27
CA SER A 26 2.06 -8.34 5.66
C SER A 26 3.32 -7.70 5.08
N LEU A 27 3.16 -6.62 4.33
CA LEU A 27 4.30 -5.80 3.86
C LEU A 27 5.17 -5.25 5.00
N ALA A 28 4.58 -5.01 6.19
CA ALA A 28 5.33 -4.59 7.37
C ALA A 28 6.26 -5.71 7.90
N ASP A 29 6.00 -6.97 7.54
CA ASP A 29 6.77 -8.12 8.02
C ASP A 29 7.94 -8.50 7.09
N LEU A 30 7.95 -7.97 5.86
CA LEU A 30 8.88 -8.37 4.80
C LEU A 30 10.33 -7.99 5.12
N LEU A 31 10.66 -6.70 5.15
CA LEU A 31 12.05 -6.27 5.39
C LEU A 31 12.59 -6.66 6.77
N PRO A 32 11.81 -6.62 7.88
CA PRO A 32 12.27 -7.16 9.16
C PRO A 32 12.68 -8.63 9.07
N THR A 33 11.89 -9.45 8.37
CA THR A 33 12.21 -10.87 8.19
C THR A 33 13.51 -11.07 7.42
N LEU A 34 13.68 -10.34 6.32
CA LEU A 34 14.88 -10.40 5.48
C LEU A 34 16.12 -9.91 6.24
N ALA A 35 16.01 -8.79 6.93
CA ALA A 35 17.08 -8.23 7.74
C ALA A 35 17.47 -9.14 8.92
N ALA A 36 16.52 -9.83 9.54
CA ALA A 36 16.79 -10.83 10.58
C ALA A 36 17.58 -12.02 10.01
N GLY A 37 17.22 -12.50 8.82
CA GLY A 37 17.96 -13.53 8.08
C GLY A 37 19.40 -13.11 7.75
N MET A 38 19.65 -11.81 7.60
CA MET A 38 20.98 -11.24 7.40
C MET A 38 21.73 -10.95 8.70
N GLY A 39 21.13 -11.18 9.87
CA GLY A 39 21.75 -10.93 11.18
C GLY A 39 21.75 -9.46 11.63
N VAL A 40 20.78 -8.65 11.18
CA VAL A 40 20.61 -7.25 11.61
C VAL A 40 19.99 -7.21 13.02
N PRO A 41 20.63 -6.57 14.03
CA PRO A 41 20.10 -6.50 15.38
C PRO A 41 18.74 -5.78 15.47
N GLY A 42 17.87 -6.25 16.36
CA GLY A 42 16.56 -5.62 16.62
C GLY A 42 15.48 -5.90 15.58
N THR A 43 15.74 -6.81 14.63
CA THR A 43 14.77 -7.28 13.64
C THR A 43 14.29 -8.69 13.97
N ALA A 44 13.09 -9.06 13.51
CA ALA A 44 12.47 -10.34 13.79
C ALA A 44 11.95 -10.98 12.49
N SER A 45 11.98 -12.30 12.43
CA SER A 45 11.37 -13.09 11.36
C SER A 45 9.93 -13.41 11.71
N SER A 46 9.01 -12.84 10.94
CA SER A 46 7.56 -13.06 11.05
C SER A 46 7.01 -13.89 9.88
N ILE A 47 7.77 -13.99 8.78
CA ILE A 47 7.44 -14.81 7.61
C ILE A 47 8.40 -16.02 7.58
N PRO A 48 8.07 -17.13 8.27
CA PRO A 48 9.00 -18.24 8.48
C PRO A 48 9.38 -18.98 7.20
N GLU A 49 8.61 -18.80 6.12
CA GLU A 49 8.91 -19.37 4.81
C GLU A 49 10.14 -18.73 4.14
N LEU A 50 10.52 -17.51 4.53
CA LEU A 50 11.64 -16.80 3.94
C LEU A 50 12.95 -17.24 4.59
N THR A 51 13.74 -17.99 3.83
CA THR A 51 15.02 -18.52 4.31
C THR A 51 16.13 -17.48 4.22
N ALA A 52 17.07 -17.53 5.16
CA ALA A 52 18.21 -16.61 5.20
C ALA A 52 19.04 -16.67 3.90
N THR A 53 19.60 -15.52 3.54
CA THR A 53 20.52 -15.37 2.41
C THR A 53 21.47 -14.22 2.70
N ASP A 54 22.63 -14.23 2.05
CA ASP A 54 23.64 -13.18 2.24
C ASP A 54 23.24 -11.89 1.54
N ARG A 55 22.59 -12.00 0.38
CA ARG A 55 22.19 -10.85 -0.44
C ARG A 55 20.71 -10.91 -0.78
N VAL A 56 20.05 -9.77 -0.67
CA VAL A 56 18.62 -9.63 -0.94
C VAL A 56 18.39 -8.43 -1.84
N CYS A 57 17.59 -8.60 -2.88
CA CYS A 57 16.95 -7.51 -3.59
C CYS A 57 15.44 -7.58 -3.37
N VAL A 58 14.81 -6.46 -3.03
CA VAL A 58 13.36 -6.30 -3.06
C VAL A 58 13.01 -5.42 -4.23
N PHE A 59 12.26 -5.97 -5.18
CA PHE A 59 11.69 -5.25 -6.31
C PHE A 59 10.20 -5.05 -6.05
N LEU A 60 9.82 -3.82 -5.71
CA LEU A 60 8.43 -3.43 -5.55
C LEU A 60 7.87 -2.86 -6.86
N VAL A 61 6.78 -3.45 -7.35
CA VAL A 61 6.07 -3.00 -8.55
C VAL A 61 4.75 -2.39 -8.09
N ASP A 62 4.62 -1.07 -8.23
CA ASP A 62 3.43 -0.34 -7.78
C ASP A 62 2.18 -0.83 -8.50
N GLY A 63 1.11 -1.12 -7.75
CA GLY A 63 -0.19 -1.56 -8.28
C GLY A 63 -0.22 -2.99 -8.85
N LEU A 64 0.83 -3.82 -8.66
CA LEU A 64 0.84 -5.22 -9.08
C LEU A 64 0.13 -6.12 -8.06
N GLY A 65 -1.19 -6.12 -8.05
CA GLY A 65 -1.95 -7.01 -7.17
C GLY A 65 -1.90 -8.49 -7.60
N TRP A 66 -2.11 -9.37 -6.63
CA TRP A 66 -2.03 -10.83 -6.79
C TRP A 66 -3.07 -11.38 -7.78
N GLU A 67 -4.30 -10.89 -7.69
CA GLU A 67 -5.39 -11.37 -8.55
C GLU A 67 -5.20 -10.89 -9.99
N GLN A 68 -4.68 -9.67 -10.19
CA GLN A 68 -4.34 -9.12 -11.50
C GLN A 68 -3.22 -9.93 -12.14
N LEU A 69 -2.17 -10.28 -11.39
CA LEU A 69 -1.10 -11.13 -11.90
C LEU A 69 -1.62 -12.52 -12.32
N LYS A 70 -2.45 -13.17 -11.49
CA LYS A 70 -3.05 -14.47 -11.82
C LYS A 70 -3.95 -14.44 -13.05
N ALA A 71 -4.61 -13.32 -13.32
CA ALA A 71 -5.48 -13.14 -14.47
C ALA A 71 -4.73 -12.92 -15.79
N HIS A 72 -3.41 -12.67 -15.75
CA HIS A 72 -2.60 -12.27 -16.91
C HIS A 72 -1.36 -13.15 -17.14
N PRO A 73 -1.52 -14.49 -17.26
CA PRO A 73 -0.39 -15.40 -17.43
C PRO A 73 0.35 -15.23 -18.75
N ASP A 74 -0.33 -14.76 -19.80
CA ASP A 74 0.24 -14.61 -21.15
C ASP A 74 1.08 -13.33 -21.26
N GLU A 75 0.71 -12.27 -20.54
CA GLU A 75 1.47 -11.02 -20.46
C GLU A 75 2.66 -11.11 -19.51
N ALA A 76 2.55 -11.89 -18.43
CA ALA A 76 3.58 -12.07 -17.42
C ALA A 76 3.98 -13.54 -17.20
N PRO A 77 4.49 -14.23 -18.24
CA PRO A 77 4.79 -15.66 -18.15
C PRO A 77 5.92 -15.96 -17.15
N TYR A 78 6.93 -15.10 -17.02
CA TYR A 78 8.02 -15.30 -16.08
C TYR A 78 7.55 -15.17 -14.63
N LEU A 79 6.84 -14.09 -14.30
CA LEU A 79 6.26 -13.89 -12.96
C LEU A 79 5.27 -15.00 -12.60
N THR A 80 4.42 -15.39 -13.56
CA THR A 80 3.42 -16.45 -13.38
C THR A 80 4.07 -17.79 -13.06
N ALA A 81 5.19 -18.11 -13.72
CA ALA A 81 5.93 -19.35 -13.45
C ALA A 81 6.48 -19.42 -12.01
N LEU A 82 6.69 -18.28 -11.35
CA LEU A 82 7.18 -18.21 -9.97
C LEU A 82 6.07 -18.38 -8.92
N LEU A 83 4.79 -18.25 -9.30
CA LEU A 83 3.67 -18.25 -8.34
C LEU A 83 3.66 -19.49 -7.47
N ALA A 84 3.80 -20.69 -8.05
CA ALA A 84 3.76 -21.94 -7.29
C ALA A 84 4.94 -22.10 -6.31
N SER A 85 6.12 -21.56 -6.65
CA SER A 85 7.31 -21.60 -5.80
C SER A 85 7.41 -20.43 -4.81
N SER A 86 6.50 -19.46 -4.90
CA SER A 86 6.52 -18.22 -4.10
C SER A 86 6.35 -18.50 -2.61
N ARG A 87 6.93 -17.60 -1.77
CA ARG A 87 6.91 -17.67 -0.30
C ARG A 87 7.23 -19.10 0.20
N GLY A 88 8.43 -19.58 -0.09
CA GLY A 88 8.88 -20.91 0.32
C GLY A 88 8.05 -22.08 -0.24
N GLY A 89 7.49 -21.94 -1.45
CA GLY A 89 6.66 -22.97 -2.09
C GLY A 89 5.22 -23.07 -1.58
N THR A 90 4.75 -22.09 -0.80
CA THR A 90 3.35 -22.05 -0.36
C THR A 90 2.39 -21.59 -1.46
N GLY A 91 2.91 -20.84 -2.44
CA GLY A 91 2.10 -20.26 -3.52
C GLY A 91 1.04 -19.28 -3.05
N ARG A 92 1.27 -18.65 -1.89
CA ARG A 92 0.35 -17.69 -1.26
C ARG A 92 0.86 -16.26 -1.37
N PRO A 93 -0.04 -15.27 -1.52
CA PRO A 93 0.31 -13.87 -1.45
C PRO A 93 0.67 -13.45 0.00
N ILE A 94 1.10 -12.19 0.13
CA ILE A 94 1.11 -11.43 1.39
C ILE A 94 0.08 -10.30 1.30
N THR A 95 -0.19 -9.63 2.41
CA THR A 95 -1.14 -8.50 2.43
C THR A 95 -0.43 -7.15 2.46
N ALA A 96 -0.89 -6.20 1.65
CA ALA A 96 -0.70 -4.78 1.89
C ALA A 96 -1.34 -4.35 3.22
N GLY A 97 -0.88 -3.23 3.78
CA GLY A 97 -1.51 -2.63 4.96
C GLY A 97 -2.87 -2.00 4.63
N TYR A 98 -3.54 -1.45 5.64
CA TYR A 98 -4.71 -0.61 5.43
C TYR A 98 -4.43 0.86 5.79
N PRO A 99 -4.77 1.81 4.89
CA PRO A 99 -5.27 1.57 3.54
C PRO A 99 -4.20 0.98 2.60
N ALA A 100 -4.66 0.22 1.60
CA ALA A 100 -3.80 -0.38 0.57
C ALA A 100 -3.39 0.70 -0.44
N THR A 101 -2.44 1.55 -0.05
CA THR A 101 -2.04 2.75 -0.81
C THR A 101 -0.54 3.00 -0.70
N THR A 102 0.08 3.52 -1.76
CA THR A 102 1.53 3.66 -1.92
C THR A 102 2.24 4.24 -0.70
N ALA A 103 1.79 5.40 -0.19
CA ALA A 103 2.48 6.07 0.93
C ALA A 103 2.46 5.24 2.22
N THR A 104 1.35 4.54 2.47
CA THR A 104 1.16 3.68 3.64
C THR A 104 2.01 2.41 3.50
N SER A 105 1.91 1.74 2.35
CA SER A 105 2.61 0.50 2.07
C SER A 105 4.13 0.68 1.98
N LEU A 106 4.64 1.73 1.33
CA LEU A 106 6.08 2.00 1.30
C LEU A 106 6.65 2.30 2.68
N ALA A 107 5.91 3.04 3.52
CA ALA A 107 6.29 3.25 4.91
C ALA A 107 6.30 1.94 5.70
N SER A 108 5.31 1.07 5.48
CA SER A 108 5.26 -0.27 6.10
C SER A 108 6.45 -1.14 5.69
N VAL A 109 6.71 -1.28 4.39
CA VAL A 109 7.88 -2.00 3.85
C VAL A 109 9.16 -1.46 4.46
N GLY A 110 9.36 -0.15 4.35
CA GLY A 110 10.62 0.49 4.67
C GLY A 110 10.95 0.57 6.16
N THR A 111 9.93 0.66 7.02
CA THR A 111 10.10 0.77 8.48
C THR A 111 9.87 -0.55 9.21
N GLY A 112 9.20 -1.51 8.57
CA GLY A 112 8.81 -2.76 9.20
C GLY A 112 7.70 -2.60 10.25
N LEU A 113 6.90 -1.53 10.14
CA LEU A 113 5.87 -1.18 11.11
C LEU A 113 4.50 -1.11 10.42
N PRO A 114 3.39 -1.35 11.15
CA PRO A 114 2.04 -1.08 10.64
C PRO A 114 1.71 0.41 10.56
N PRO A 115 0.62 0.80 9.85
CA PRO A 115 0.20 2.19 9.67
C PRO A 115 -0.03 2.99 10.95
N GLY A 116 -0.61 2.35 11.95
CA GLY A 116 -0.83 2.90 13.28
C GLY A 116 0.45 3.24 14.03
N ALA A 117 1.57 2.58 13.71
CA ALA A 117 2.86 2.81 14.32
C ALA A 117 3.73 3.75 13.47
N HIS A 118 3.90 3.51 12.16
CA HIS A 118 4.74 4.41 11.33
C HIS A 118 4.08 5.78 11.10
N GLY A 119 2.76 5.88 11.23
CA GLY A 119 2.03 7.14 11.26
C GLY A 119 1.66 7.74 9.91
N LEU A 120 1.61 6.89 8.89
CA LEU A 120 1.10 7.24 7.56
C LEU A 120 -0.17 6.41 7.31
N PRO A 121 -1.34 6.77 7.90
CA PRO A 121 -2.52 5.92 7.84
C PRO A 121 -3.43 6.19 6.63
N GLY A 122 -2.96 6.88 5.58
CA GLY A 122 -3.80 7.11 4.41
C GLY A 122 -3.23 8.05 3.34
N TYR A 123 -3.91 8.13 2.19
CA TYR A 123 -3.49 8.97 1.07
C TYR A 123 -3.50 10.46 1.42
N THR A 124 -4.64 10.95 1.92
CA THR A 124 -4.77 12.28 2.54
C THR A 124 -5.29 12.13 3.95
N VAL A 125 -4.68 12.78 4.94
CA VAL A 125 -5.20 12.76 6.32
C VAL A 125 -5.03 14.11 6.97
N ARG A 126 -5.81 14.39 8.02
CA ARG A 126 -5.68 15.64 8.76
C ARG A 126 -4.35 15.66 9.51
N ASP A 127 -3.57 16.73 9.35
CA ASP A 127 -2.48 17.05 10.27
C ASP A 127 -3.09 17.64 11.55
N PRO A 128 -2.94 17.01 12.72
CA PRO A 128 -3.50 17.54 13.97
C PRO A 128 -2.91 18.89 14.39
N GLN A 129 -1.76 19.30 13.85
CA GLN A 129 -1.12 20.57 14.18
C GLN A 129 -1.65 21.74 13.35
N THR A 130 -2.00 21.52 12.08
CA THR A 130 -2.50 22.56 11.19
C THR A 130 -4.01 22.48 10.98
N GLU A 131 -4.63 21.37 11.35
CA GLU A 131 -6.02 21.02 11.06
C GLU A 131 -6.35 20.96 9.57
N GLU A 132 -5.35 20.96 8.69
CA GLU A 132 -5.50 20.82 7.24
C GLU A 132 -5.27 19.38 6.78
N LEU A 133 -5.79 19.02 5.61
CA LEU A 133 -5.48 17.75 4.97
C LEU A 133 -4.08 17.78 4.38
N MET A 134 -3.32 16.73 4.67
CA MET A 134 -2.00 16.47 4.11
C MET A 134 -2.02 15.23 3.23
N ASN A 135 -1.64 15.42 1.96
CA ASN A 135 -1.36 14.35 1.03
C ASN A 135 -0.01 13.72 1.35
N GLN A 136 0.00 12.46 1.75
CA GLN A 136 1.19 11.75 2.23
C GLN A 136 2.07 11.20 1.10
N LEU A 137 1.55 11.12 -0.14
CA LEU A 137 2.33 10.72 -1.30
C LEU A 137 3.09 11.92 -1.89
N ARG A 138 2.37 13.01 -2.15
CA ARG A 138 2.92 14.27 -2.69
C ARG A 138 3.61 15.12 -1.63
N TRP A 139 3.39 14.82 -0.35
CA TRP A 139 3.90 15.54 0.81
C TRP A 139 3.49 17.02 0.85
N GLN A 140 2.18 17.26 0.70
CA GLN A 140 1.61 18.60 0.61
C GLN A 140 0.37 18.75 1.51
N PRO A 141 0.28 19.81 2.33
CA PRO A 141 1.29 20.86 2.53
C PRO A 141 2.58 20.30 3.14
N TRP A 142 3.69 21.00 2.95
CA TRP A 142 4.98 20.52 3.45
C TRP A 142 5.02 20.60 4.97
N THR A 143 5.45 19.51 5.58
CA THR A 143 5.74 19.41 7.01
C THR A 143 7.04 18.63 7.20
N SER A 144 7.67 18.78 8.37
CA SER A 144 8.90 18.04 8.67
C SER A 144 8.64 16.53 8.65
N PRO A 145 9.30 15.74 7.77
CA PRO A 145 8.94 14.34 7.60
C PRO A 145 9.14 13.50 8.86
N LYS A 146 10.14 13.85 9.68
CA LYS A 146 10.43 13.17 10.95
C LYS A 146 9.35 13.35 12.02
N THR A 147 8.52 14.38 11.93
CA THR A 147 7.31 14.52 12.76
C THR A 147 6.24 13.49 12.36
N TRP A 148 6.23 13.09 11.09
CA TRP A 148 5.28 12.14 10.55
C TRP A 148 5.71 10.69 10.72
N GLN A 149 7.00 10.41 10.66
CA GLN A 149 7.56 9.08 10.90
C GLN A 149 8.92 9.27 11.58
N PRO A 150 9.05 8.97 12.89
CA PRO A 150 10.28 9.20 13.63
C PRO A 150 11.22 7.98 13.65
N TYR A 151 10.70 6.77 13.38
CA TYR A 151 11.45 5.53 13.53
C TYR A 151 12.56 5.38 12.47
N PRO A 152 13.63 4.62 12.76
CA PRO A 152 14.58 4.25 11.73
C PRO A 152 13.91 3.33 10.70
N THR A 153 14.38 3.40 9.47
CA THR A 153 14.04 2.42 8.43
C THR A 153 14.85 1.14 8.64
N ILE A 154 14.41 0.02 8.06
CA ILE A 154 15.16 -1.23 8.07
C ILE A 154 16.49 -1.08 7.33
N PHE A 155 16.53 -0.30 6.24
CA PHE A 155 17.79 0.00 5.54
C PHE A 155 18.79 0.74 6.43
N GLN A 156 18.35 1.70 7.26
CA GLN A 156 19.22 2.37 8.24
C GLN A 156 19.76 1.40 9.30
N LEU A 157 18.93 0.45 9.75
CA LEU A 157 19.38 -0.56 10.71
C LEU A 157 20.39 -1.52 10.09
N ALA A 158 20.13 -1.97 8.86
CA ALA A 158 21.00 -2.86 8.11
C ALA A 158 22.36 -2.21 7.79
N ASP A 159 22.37 -0.97 7.31
CA ASP A 159 23.59 -0.18 7.03
C ASP A 159 24.47 -0.04 8.28
N ARG A 160 23.86 0.31 9.43
CA ARG A 160 24.56 0.38 10.73
C ARG A 160 25.12 -0.97 11.19
N ALA A 161 24.51 -2.08 10.77
CA ALA A 161 24.95 -3.44 11.05
C ALA A 161 25.98 -3.97 10.03
N GLY A 162 26.49 -3.10 9.15
CA GLY A 162 27.50 -3.44 8.14
C GLY A 162 26.97 -4.24 6.96
N VAL A 163 25.65 -4.20 6.71
CA VAL A 163 25.05 -4.69 5.46
C VAL A 163 25.15 -3.57 4.42
N HIS A 164 25.64 -3.88 3.22
CA HIS A 164 25.61 -2.90 2.12
C HIS A 164 24.17 -2.63 1.71
N THR A 165 23.67 -1.41 1.88
CA THR A 165 22.31 -1.05 1.46
C THR A 165 22.32 -0.04 0.33
N ALA A 166 21.48 -0.25 -0.68
CA ALA A 166 21.29 0.73 -1.73
C ALA A 166 19.87 0.73 -2.29
N GLN A 167 19.45 1.88 -2.78
CA GLN A 167 18.22 2.05 -3.55
C GLN A 167 18.59 2.32 -5.01
N VAL A 168 17.97 1.59 -5.93
CA VAL A 168 18.17 1.77 -7.37
C VAL A 168 16.80 2.00 -8.02
N THR A 169 16.47 3.27 -8.27
CA THR A 169 15.13 3.65 -8.77
C THR A 169 15.19 4.95 -9.59
N SER A 170 14.04 5.49 -9.99
CA SER A 170 13.93 6.75 -10.71
C SER A 170 14.57 7.90 -9.92
N PRO A 171 15.39 8.76 -10.55
CA PRO A 171 15.97 9.93 -9.88
C PRO A 171 14.91 10.91 -9.33
N ALA A 172 13.67 10.84 -9.82
CA ALA A 172 12.56 11.65 -9.32
C ALA A 172 12.27 11.41 -7.82
N PHE A 173 12.59 10.21 -7.29
CA PHE A 173 12.31 9.85 -5.90
C PHE A 173 13.43 10.24 -4.91
N GLN A 174 14.62 10.61 -5.40
CA GLN A 174 15.83 10.77 -4.57
C GLN A 174 15.64 11.71 -3.39
N ASN A 175 14.96 12.84 -3.61
CA ASN A 175 14.81 13.90 -2.62
C ASN A 175 13.38 14.03 -2.10
N THR A 176 12.52 13.04 -2.36
CA THR A 176 11.13 13.11 -1.88
C THR A 176 11.07 12.86 -0.37
N PRO A 177 10.20 13.55 0.37
CA PRO A 177 9.98 13.30 1.79
C PRO A 177 9.62 11.85 2.12
N LEU A 178 8.79 11.20 1.28
CA LEU A 178 8.39 9.81 1.48
C LEU A 178 9.60 8.88 1.45
N THR A 179 10.49 9.01 0.46
CA THR A 179 11.75 8.26 0.41
C THR A 179 12.60 8.50 1.66
N GLN A 180 12.67 9.74 2.16
CA GLN A 180 13.46 10.07 3.34
C GLN A 180 13.00 9.35 4.61
N ILE A 181 11.70 9.09 4.76
CA ILE A 181 11.17 8.45 5.98
C ILE A 181 10.94 6.96 5.84
N ALA A 182 10.66 6.48 4.63
CA ALA A 182 10.39 5.08 4.38
C ALA A 182 11.65 4.31 3.99
N LEU A 183 12.49 4.87 3.12
CA LEU A 183 13.51 4.08 2.42
C LEU A 183 14.95 4.56 2.65
N SER A 184 15.17 5.61 3.45
CA SER A 184 16.52 6.07 3.83
C SER A 184 17.41 4.95 4.33
N GLY A 185 18.71 5.01 4.07
CA GLY A 185 19.67 3.98 4.48
C GLY A 185 20.58 3.63 3.31
N GLY A 186 21.89 3.69 3.53
CA GLY A 186 22.92 3.55 2.50
C GLY A 186 22.77 4.53 1.34
N THR A 187 23.02 4.06 0.11
CA THR A 187 23.22 4.94 -1.07
C THR A 187 22.02 4.92 -2.01
N PHE A 188 21.63 6.08 -2.53
CA PHE A 188 20.62 6.21 -3.57
C PHE A 188 21.26 6.32 -4.96
N HIS A 189 20.81 5.50 -5.91
CA HIS A 189 21.25 5.52 -7.29
C HIS A 189 20.06 5.75 -8.24
N GLY A 190 19.99 6.96 -8.80
CA GLY A 190 18.99 7.33 -9.79
C GLY A 190 19.30 6.76 -11.18
N ARG A 191 18.35 6.04 -11.79
CA ARG A 191 18.40 5.58 -13.19
C ARG A 191 17.05 5.78 -13.88
N LEU A 192 17.09 6.25 -15.13
CA LEU A 192 15.88 6.60 -15.87
C LEU A 192 15.18 5.36 -16.44
N SER A 193 15.88 4.51 -17.17
CA SER A 193 15.31 3.27 -17.74
C SER A 193 15.18 2.17 -16.70
N GLY A 194 14.22 1.26 -16.91
CA GLY A 194 14.06 0.08 -16.06
C GLY A 194 15.25 -0.87 -16.17
N GLU A 195 15.78 -1.03 -17.37
CA GLU A 195 16.90 -1.92 -17.67
C GLU A 195 18.18 -1.48 -16.95
N ASP A 196 18.52 -0.18 -16.97
CA ASP A 196 19.67 0.35 -16.24
C ASP A 196 19.49 0.22 -14.73
N ARG A 197 18.25 0.29 -14.23
CA ARG A 197 17.95 0.03 -12.81
C ARG A 197 18.25 -1.43 -12.47
N MET A 198 17.86 -2.39 -13.31
CA MET A 198 18.10 -3.83 -13.06
C MET A 198 19.59 -4.16 -13.10
N ASP A 199 20.32 -3.66 -14.10
CA ASP A 199 21.76 -3.91 -14.23
C ASP A 199 22.51 -3.33 -13.03
N LEU A 200 22.20 -2.10 -12.64
CA LEU A 200 22.84 -1.48 -11.48
C LEU A 200 22.42 -2.16 -10.17
N ALA A 201 21.20 -2.65 -10.03
CA ALA A 201 20.79 -3.42 -8.85
C ALA A 201 21.61 -4.71 -8.71
N ALA A 202 21.87 -5.42 -9.82
CA ALA A 202 22.76 -6.58 -9.82
C ALA A 202 24.22 -6.21 -9.45
N GLU A 203 24.74 -5.09 -9.97
CA GLU A 203 26.06 -4.57 -9.58
C GLU A 203 26.12 -4.24 -8.07
N GLN A 204 25.09 -3.59 -7.52
CA GLN A 204 25.03 -3.25 -6.11
C GLN A 204 24.90 -4.49 -5.20
N LEU A 205 24.19 -5.54 -5.65
CA LEU A 205 24.17 -6.83 -4.96
C LEU A 205 25.59 -7.43 -4.87
N ALA A 206 26.37 -7.34 -5.94
CA ALA A 206 27.74 -7.84 -6.00
C ALA A 206 28.75 -7.00 -5.22
N ALA A 207 28.41 -5.76 -4.84
CA ALA A 207 29.31 -4.81 -4.19
C ALA A 207 29.62 -5.14 -2.72
N GLY A 208 28.85 -6.04 -2.08
CA GLY A 208 29.06 -6.45 -0.70
C GLY A 208 28.90 -7.95 -0.49
N ASP A 209 29.53 -8.48 0.58
CA ASP A 209 29.33 -9.87 1.01
C ASP A 209 27.93 -10.08 1.60
N ARG A 210 27.39 -9.05 2.25
CA ARG A 210 25.99 -8.93 2.67
C ARG A 210 25.38 -7.68 2.05
N ALA A 211 24.27 -7.80 1.32
CA ALA A 211 23.65 -6.67 0.63
C ALA A 211 22.12 -6.67 0.71
N LEU A 212 21.50 -5.52 0.95
CA LEU A 212 20.05 -5.31 0.91
C LEU A 212 19.73 -4.17 -0.07
N ILE A 213 19.25 -4.54 -1.25
CA ILE A 213 18.98 -3.63 -2.35
C ILE A 213 17.47 -3.47 -2.54
N TYR A 214 17.03 -2.24 -2.81
CA TYR A 214 15.63 -1.93 -3.12
C TYR A 214 15.51 -1.30 -4.50
N THR A 215 14.57 -1.80 -5.30
CA THR A 215 14.20 -1.20 -6.58
C THR A 215 12.69 -1.09 -6.71
N TYR A 216 12.24 -0.13 -7.50
CA TYR A 216 10.84 0.27 -7.59
C TYR A 216 10.45 0.70 -9.00
N TYR A 217 9.25 0.27 -9.41
CA TYR A 217 8.64 0.58 -10.70
C TYR A 217 7.19 1.05 -10.50
N SER A 218 6.89 2.26 -10.96
CA SER A 218 5.62 2.98 -10.70
C SER A 218 4.65 2.98 -11.88
N GLU A 219 5.15 2.64 -13.07
CA GLU A 219 4.46 2.95 -14.31
C GLU A 219 3.27 2.01 -14.58
N LEU A 220 3.24 0.84 -13.93
CA LEU A 220 2.11 -0.10 -13.97
C LEU A 220 0.87 0.48 -13.28
N ASP A 221 1.00 0.95 -12.03
CA ASP A 221 -0.04 1.67 -11.30
C ASP A 221 -0.58 2.87 -12.09
N GLY A 222 0.32 3.72 -12.59
CA GLY A 222 -0.06 4.89 -13.38
C GLY A 222 -0.84 4.56 -14.65
N ALA A 223 -0.59 3.39 -15.27
CA ALA A 223 -1.40 2.89 -16.37
C ALA A 223 -2.77 2.39 -15.90
N GLY A 224 -2.84 1.70 -14.75
CA GLY A 224 -4.08 1.23 -14.14
C GLY A 224 -5.03 2.37 -13.78
N HIS A 225 -4.54 3.40 -13.09
CA HIS A 225 -5.34 4.58 -12.79
C HIS A 225 -5.88 5.30 -14.03
N ARG A 226 -5.09 5.38 -15.11
CA ARG A 226 -5.45 6.18 -16.29
C ARG A 226 -6.34 5.43 -17.27
N PHE A 227 -6.08 4.15 -17.47
CA PHE A 227 -6.68 3.37 -18.55
C PHE A 227 -7.44 2.14 -18.07
N GLY A 228 -7.35 1.82 -16.78
CA GLY A 228 -7.90 0.61 -16.20
C GLY A 228 -6.89 -0.54 -16.20
N VAL A 229 -7.06 -1.45 -15.25
CA VAL A 229 -6.48 -2.80 -15.29
C VAL A 229 -6.95 -3.48 -16.58
N ASP A 230 -6.19 -4.44 -17.11
CA ASP A 230 -6.54 -5.20 -18.32
C ASP A 230 -6.47 -4.39 -19.65
N SER A 231 -6.36 -3.07 -19.59
CA SER A 231 -6.16 -2.23 -20.79
C SER A 231 -4.85 -2.55 -21.53
N ASP A 232 -4.80 -2.31 -22.84
CA ASP A 232 -3.57 -2.50 -23.64
C ASP A 232 -2.36 -1.75 -23.05
N ALA A 233 -2.60 -0.56 -22.50
CA ALA A 233 -1.57 0.24 -21.85
C ALA A 233 -1.04 -0.45 -20.58
N TRP A 234 -1.94 -0.96 -19.72
CA TRP A 234 -1.58 -1.67 -18.50
C TRP A 234 -0.91 -3.02 -18.81
N ARG A 235 -1.46 -3.82 -19.74
CA ARG A 235 -0.85 -5.07 -20.22
C ARG A 235 0.56 -4.86 -20.76
N GLY A 236 0.77 -3.78 -21.51
CA GLY A 236 2.11 -3.39 -22.00
C GLY A 236 3.12 -3.10 -20.88
N GLN A 237 2.68 -2.45 -19.79
CA GLN A 237 3.51 -2.25 -18.60
C GLN A 237 3.79 -3.58 -17.88
N LEU A 238 2.80 -4.45 -17.73
CA LEU A 238 2.97 -5.75 -17.11
C LEU A 238 3.99 -6.62 -17.86
N MET A 239 3.89 -6.68 -19.19
CA MET A 239 4.88 -7.37 -20.03
C MET A 239 6.30 -6.79 -19.88
N HIS A 240 6.41 -5.48 -19.65
CA HIS A 240 7.70 -4.84 -19.41
C HIS A 240 8.26 -5.22 -18.03
N VAL A 241 7.43 -5.18 -16.99
CA VAL A 241 7.80 -5.63 -15.63
C VAL A 241 8.28 -7.08 -15.65
N ASP A 242 7.56 -7.98 -16.32
CA ASP A 242 7.94 -9.39 -16.46
C ASP A 242 9.37 -9.55 -16.99
N ARG A 243 9.71 -8.81 -18.05
CA ARG A 243 11.07 -8.78 -18.64
C ARG A 243 12.11 -8.14 -17.72
N LEU A 244 11.77 -7.09 -16.98
CA LEU A 244 12.70 -6.47 -16.03
C LEU A 244 13.05 -7.42 -14.90
N VAL A 245 12.06 -8.12 -14.35
CA VAL A 245 12.26 -9.11 -13.28
C VAL A 245 13.11 -10.28 -13.81
N GLN A 246 12.81 -10.79 -15.00
CA GLN A 246 13.64 -11.83 -15.64
C GLN A 246 15.09 -11.35 -15.84
N ARG A 247 15.28 -10.12 -16.35
CA ARG A 247 16.60 -9.52 -16.56
C ARG A 247 17.42 -9.44 -15.28
N LEU A 248 16.81 -9.05 -14.16
CA LEU A 248 17.50 -8.99 -12.87
C LEU A 248 17.81 -10.39 -12.33
N ALA A 249 16.85 -11.32 -12.45
CA ALA A 249 17.01 -12.71 -12.02
C ALA A 249 18.19 -13.41 -12.71
N GLU A 250 18.39 -13.19 -14.01
CA GLU A 250 19.50 -13.76 -14.78
C GLU A 250 20.88 -13.20 -14.39
N GLN A 251 20.93 -12.10 -13.64
CA GLN A 251 22.16 -11.41 -13.24
C GLN A 251 22.48 -11.55 -11.75
N LEU A 252 21.69 -12.31 -10.98
CA LEU A 252 21.86 -12.44 -9.53
C LEU A 252 23.21 -13.10 -9.17
N PRO A 253 24.07 -12.44 -8.37
CA PRO A 253 25.28 -13.06 -7.83
C PRO A 253 24.93 -14.29 -6.96
N PRO A 254 25.82 -15.28 -6.80
CA PRO A 254 25.54 -16.43 -5.95
C PRO A 254 25.16 -16.04 -4.51
N ARG A 255 24.30 -16.84 -3.88
CA ARG A 255 23.76 -16.61 -2.54
C ARG A 255 22.93 -15.33 -2.47
N THR A 256 22.10 -15.12 -3.48
CA THR A 256 21.18 -13.98 -3.55
C THR A 256 19.74 -14.45 -3.63
N ALA A 257 18.84 -13.75 -2.95
CA ALA A 257 17.41 -13.86 -3.18
C ALA A 257 16.86 -12.53 -3.76
N LEU A 258 16.04 -12.64 -4.79
CA LEU A 258 15.21 -11.56 -5.31
C LEU A 258 13.76 -11.81 -4.86
N TYR A 259 13.17 -10.83 -4.19
CA TYR A 259 11.75 -10.81 -3.84
C TYR A 259 11.02 -9.78 -4.69
N VAL A 260 10.00 -10.21 -5.42
CA VAL A 260 9.13 -9.31 -6.20
C VAL A 260 7.78 -9.20 -5.53
N THR A 261 7.36 -7.98 -5.22
CA THR A 261 6.11 -7.68 -4.51
C THR A 261 5.49 -6.38 -5.02
N ALA A 262 4.40 -5.93 -4.38
CA ALA A 262 3.73 -4.68 -4.66
C ALA A 262 3.32 -3.99 -3.35
N ASP A 263 2.94 -2.72 -3.45
CA ASP A 263 2.34 -1.94 -2.38
C ASP A 263 0.82 -2.16 -2.26
N HIS A 264 0.14 -2.43 -3.36
CA HIS A 264 -1.28 -2.77 -3.43
C HIS A 264 -1.64 -3.40 -4.79
N GLY A 265 -2.88 -3.87 -4.90
CA GLY A 265 -3.55 -4.15 -6.16
C GLY A 265 -4.39 -2.97 -6.65
N MET A 266 -5.34 -3.25 -7.56
CA MET A 266 -6.13 -2.22 -8.24
C MET A 266 -7.46 -2.78 -8.75
N ILE A 267 -8.55 -2.02 -8.65
CA ILE A 267 -9.84 -2.37 -9.22
C ILE A 267 -10.37 -1.25 -10.11
N ASP A 268 -10.94 -1.61 -11.26
CA ASP A 268 -11.60 -0.65 -12.13
C ASP A 268 -13.02 -0.40 -11.65
N ILE A 269 -13.41 0.87 -11.57
CA ILE A 269 -14.76 1.24 -11.12
C ILE A 269 -15.54 1.92 -12.26
N PRO A 270 -16.74 1.44 -12.61
CA PRO A 270 -17.57 2.06 -13.65
C PRO A 270 -17.86 3.55 -13.41
N PHE A 271 -18.07 4.31 -14.49
CA PHE A 271 -18.42 5.73 -14.44
C PHE A 271 -19.94 5.93 -14.45
N ASP A 272 -20.59 5.54 -13.36
CA ASP A 272 -22.01 5.74 -13.13
C ASP A 272 -22.32 6.00 -11.65
N GLU A 273 -23.53 6.48 -11.37
CA GLU A 273 -23.98 6.88 -10.03
C GLU A 273 -24.14 5.69 -9.06
N GLN A 274 -24.20 4.44 -9.55
CA GLN A 274 -24.30 3.25 -8.68
C GLN A 274 -22.95 2.87 -8.10
N HIS A 275 -21.87 3.10 -8.86
CA HIS A 275 -20.51 2.75 -8.47
C HIS A 275 -19.71 3.94 -7.94
N ARG A 276 -20.08 5.17 -8.30
CA ARG A 276 -19.38 6.40 -7.89
C ARG A 276 -20.33 7.32 -7.15
N ILE A 277 -20.27 7.23 -5.83
CA ILE A 277 -21.06 8.06 -4.92
C ILE A 277 -20.34 9.39 -4.76
N ASP A 278 -20.93 10.49 -5.23
CA ASP A 278 -20.31 11.80 -5.16
C ASP A 278 -20.62 12.52 -3.85
N PHE A 279 -19.61 12.60 -2.98
CA PHE A 279 -19.70 13.32 -1.73
C PHE A 279 -20.05 14.80 -1.94
N ASP A 280 -19.60 15.43 -3.02
CA ASP A 280 -19.89 16.86 -3.23
C ASP A 280 -21.38 17.11 -3.57
N GLU A 281 -22.07 16.13 -4.15
CA GLU A 281 -23.48 16.22 -4.53
C GLU A 281 -24.44 15.67 -3.46
N ASP A 282 -23.95 14.82 -2.56
CA ASP A 282 -24.74 14.21 -1.49
C ASP A 282 -24.80 15.07 -0.22
N TRP A 283 -25.96 15.68 0.04
CA TRP A 283 -26.15 16.54 1.21
C TRP A 283 -26.17 15.78 2.54
N GLU A 284 -26.59 14.51 2.56
CA GLU A 284 -26.66 13.68 3.77
C GLU A 284 -25.26 13.31 4.23
N LEU A 285 -24.41 12.85 3.30
CA LEU A 285 -23.02 12.51 3.59
C LEU A 285 -22.20 13.72 4.03
N ARG A 286 -22.51 14.91 3.51
CA ARG A 286 -21.85 16.18 3.87
C ARG A 286 -22.26 16.74 5.22
N ALA A 287 -23.44 16.38 5.73
CA ALA A 287 -23.98 16.96 6.95
C ALA A 287 -23.07 16.68 8.15
N GLY A 288 -22.55 17.74 8.78
CA GLY A 288 -21.66 17.63 9.94
C GLY A 288 -20.21 17.23 9.61
N VAL A 289 -19.82 17.09 8.35
CA VAL A 289 -18.44 16.80 7.94
C VAL A 289 -17.64 18.09 7.79
N ALA A 290 -16.49 18.16 8.46
CA ALA A 290 -15.55 19.27 8.38
C ALA A 290 -14.51 19.05 7.26
N LEU A 291 -13.95 17.84 7.17
CA LEU A 291 -12.99 17.46 6.14
C LEU A 291 -13.27 16.04 5.65
N LEU A 292 -13.10 15.84 4.34
CA LEU A 292 -13.05 14.53 3.71
C LEU A 292 -11.60 14.25 3.29
N GLY A 293 -10.96 13.30 3.95
CA GLY A 293 -9.65 12.78 3.57
C GLY A 293 -9.72 11.34 3.09
N GLY A 294 -8.55 10.74 2.93
CA GLY A 294 -8.33 9.42 2.39
C GLY A 294 -8.23 9.43 0.87
N GLU A 295 -8.74 8.38 0.26
CA GLU A 295 -8.91 8.19 -1.18
C GLU A 295 -10.26 7.51 -1.44
N GLY A 296 -10.65 7.38 -2.71
CA GLY A 296 -12.02 7.01 -3.08
C GLY A 296 -12.53 5.73 -2.41
N ARG A 297 -11.67 4.72 -2.28
CA ARG A 297 -12.04 3.43 -1.68
C ARG A 297 -11.80 3.35 -0.18
N ALA A 298 -11.08 4.31 0.40
CA ALA A 298 -10.73 4.35 1.83
C ALA A 298 -10.77 5.80 2.34
N ARG A 299 -11.93 6.23 2.85
CA ARG A 299 -12.15 7.61 3.31
C ARG A 299 -11.88 7.77 4.80
N HIS A 300 -11.25 8.90 5.13
CA HIS A 300 -11.11 9.43 6.48
C HIS A 300 -12.02 10.65 6.61
N VAL A 301 -13.12 10.52 7.34
CA VAL A 301 -14.09 11.60 7.54
C VAL A 301 -13.82 12.26 8.88
N TYR A 302 -13.63 13.56 8.88
CA TYR A 302 -13.44 14.35 10.09
C TYR A 302 -14.69 15.18 10.33
N ALA A 303 -15.34 14.99 11.46
CA ALA A 303 -16.58 15.67 11.76
C ALA A 303 -16.34 17.06 12.35
N VAL A 304 -17.32 17.95 12.19
CA VAL A 304 -17.42 19.16 13.00
C VAL A 304 -17.48 18.75 14.48
N PRO A 305 -16.79 19.45 15.41
CA PRO A 305 -16.79 19.07 16.82
C PRO A 305 -18.21 18.92 17.38
N GLY A 306 -18.52 17.73 17.90
CA GLY A 306 -19.82 17.38 18.47
C GLY A 306 -20.73 16.59 17.51
N ALA A 307 -20.41 16.52 16.22
CA ALA A 307 -21.20 15.82 15.19
C ALA A 307 -20.72 14.39 14.89
N GLN A 308 -19.69 13.88 15.58
CA GLN A 308 -19.06 12.59 15.25
C GLN A 308 -20.06 11.42 15.22
N SER A 309 -20.95 11.34 16.21
CA SER A 309 -21.93 10.25 16.30
C SER A 309 -23.03 10.37 15.24
N ASP A 310 -23.42 11.59 14.89
CA ASP A 310 -24.43 11.85 13.85
C ASP A 310 -23.86 11.50 12.47
N VAL A 311 -22.63 11.93 12.18
CA VAL A 311 -21.92 11.57 10.93
C VAL A 311 -21.74 10.06 10.83
N LEU A 312 -21.31 9.38 11.89
CA LEU A 312 -21.17 7.92 11.90
C LEU A 312 -22.49 7.21 11.61
N THR A 313 -23.57 7.67 12.23
CA THR A 313 -24.91 7.09 12.05
C THR A 313 -25.38 7.27 10.60
N CYS A 314 -25.30 8.51 10.09
CA CYS A 314 -25.65 8.83 8.71
C CYS A 314 -24.85 7.97 7.70
N TRP A 315 -23.52 7.92 7.85
CA TRP A 315 -22.68 7.15 6.93
C TRP A 315 -22.98 5.65 6.98
N ARG A 316 -23.33 5.10 8.15
CA ARG A 316 -23.77 3.70 8.28
C ARG A 316 -25.11 3.45 7.61
N GLU A 317 -26.06 4.37 7.74
CA GLU A 317 -27.38 4.25 7.14
C GLU A 317 -27.34 4.37 5.61
N VAL A 318 -26.51 5.29 5.09
CA VAL A 318 -26.41 5.57 3.65
C VAL A 318 -25.50 4.57 2.92
N LEU A 319 -24.37 4.19 3.52
CA LEU A 319 -23.30 3.44 2.83
C LEU A 319 -23.07 2.04 3.40
N GLY A 320 -23.74 1.68 4.50
CA GLY A 320 -23.39 0.51 5.31
C GLY A 320 -23.47 -0.82 4.57
N GLU A 321 -24.27 -0.95 3.52
CA GLU A 321 -24.38 -2.20 2.74
C GLU A 321 -23.18 -2.44 1.81
N GLN A 322 -22.48 -1.37 1.41
CA GLN A 322 -21.42 -1.43 0.41
C GLN A 322 -20.05 -1.02 0.97
N PHE A 323 -20.02 -0.47 2.19
CA PHE A 323 -18.80 -0.03 2.87
C PHE A 323 -18.76 -0.56 4.30
N TRP A 324 -17.58 -0.97 4.75
CA TRP A 324 -17.33 -1.08 6.19
C TRP A 324 -17.17 0.32 6.78
N ILE A 325 -18.16 0.74 7.57
CA ILE A 325 -18.20 2.06 8.21
C ILE A 325 -17.95 1.94 9.72
N ALA A 326 -16.77 2.38 10.14
CA ALA A 326 -16.33 2.34 11.53
C ALA A 326 -16.07 3.75 12.07
N SER A 327 -16.33 3.97 13.35
CA SER A 327 -15.68 5.07 14.07
C SER A 327 -14.17 4.83 14.14
N ARG A 328 -13.41 5.88 14.45
CA ARG A 328 -11.97 5.78 14.75
C ARG A 328 -11.66 4.61 15.69
N ASP A 329 -12.35 4.56 16.83
CA ASP A 329 -12.07 3.60 17.89
C ASP A 329 -12.44 2.17 17.47
N GLU A 330 -13.54 1.99 16.74
CA GLU A 330 -13.91 0.68 16.20
C GLU A 330 -12.91 0.19 15.15
N ALA A 331 -12.44 1.05 14.24
CA ALA A 331 -11.43 0.69 13.23
C ALA A 331 -10.09 0.31 13.88
N ILE A 332 -9.69 1.04 14.94
CA ILE A 332 -8.50 0.71 15.74
C ILE A 332 -8.69 -0.61 16.47
N ALA A 333 -9.82 -0.82 17.14
CA ALA A 333 -10.12 -2.04 17.88
C ALA A 333 -10.23 -3.26 16.96
N ALA A 334 -10.71 -3.07 15.73
CA ALA A 334 -10.74 -4.08 14.68
C ALA A 334 -9.36 -4.37 14.07
N GLY A 335 -8.32 -3.60 14.42
CA GLY A 335 -6.94 -3.85 14.00
C GLY A 335 -6.60 -3.36 12.59
N TRP A 336 -7.43 -2.51 11.98
CA TRP A 336 -7.23 -2.07 10.58
C TRP A 336 -5.85 -1.43 10.38
N PHE A 337 -5.43 -0.59 11.33
CA PHE A 337 -4.14 0.10 11.28
C PHE A 337 -3.00 -0.66 12.00
N GLY A 338 -3.22 -1.92 12.36
CA GLY A 338 -2.27 -2.76 13.08
C GLY A 338 -2.53 -2.85 14.60
N PRO A 339 -1.76 -3.68 15.31
CA PRO A 339 -2.00 -4.02 16.72
C PRO A 339 -1.70 -2.88 17.71
N HIS A 340 -0.99 -1.83 17.27
CA HIS A 340 -0.64 -0.69 18.11
C HIS A 340 -0.78 0.62 17.34
N ILE A 341 -1.36 1.62 18.00
CA ILE A 341 -1.48 2.99 17.50
C ILE A 341 -0.60 3.88 18.36
N ASP A 342 0.40 4.49 17.74
CA ASP A 342 1.17 5.55 18.37
C ASP A 342 0.24 6.73 18.71
N GLU A 343 0.41 7.34 19.88
CA GLU A 343 -0.42 8.48 20.33
C GLU A 343 -0.49 9.61 19.29
N ARG A 344 0.64 9.90 18.61
CA ARG A 344 0.75 10.91 17.55
C ARG A 344 -0.09 10.61 16.30
N VAL A 345 -0.51 9.37 16.11
CA VAL A 345 -1.22 8.87 14.91
C VAL A 345 -2.72 8.85 15.13
N TYR A 346 -3.17 8.72 16.37
CA TYR A 346 -4.60 8.64 16.71
C TYR A 346 -5.43 9.75 16.05
N ALA A 347 -5.02 11.01 16.19
CA ALA A 347 -5.74 12.16 15.64
C ALA A 347 -5.62 12.33 14.10
N ARG A 348 -4.74 11.55 13.45
CA ARG A 348 -4.61 11.46 11.98
C ARG A 348 -5.62 10.50 11.37
N ILE A 349 -6.19 9.59 12.17
CA ILE A 349 -7.26 8.69 11.70
C ILE A 349 -8.57 9.47 11.72
N GLY A 350 -9.42 9.30 10.70
CA GLY A 350 -10.73 9.96 10.62
C GLY A 350 -11.59 9.68 11.86
N ASP A 351 -12.52 10.58 12.19
CA ASP A 351 -13.52 10.29 13.23
C ASP A 351 -14.45 9.15 12.77
N VAL A 352 -14.70 9.08 11.47
CA VAL A 352 -15.30 7.94 10.76
C VAL A 352 -14.33 7.48 9.67
N VAL A 353 -14.19 6.18 9.51
CA VAL A 353 -13.40 5.54 8.47
C VAL A 353 -14.34 4.68 7.63
N ALA A 354 -14.28 4.85 6.31
CA ALA A 354 -15.10 4.10 5.36
C ALA A 354 -14.21 3.34 4.38
N ALA A 355 -14.32 2.01 4.37
CA ALA A 355 -13.60 1.14 3.45
C ALA A 355 -14.60 0.46 2.51
N ALA A 356 -14.45 0.65 1.20
CA ALA A 356 -15.35 0.06 0.20
C ALA A 356 -15.24 -1.48 0.18
N HIS A 357 -16.38 -2.17 0.21
CA HIS A 357 -16.45 -3.63 0.08
C HIS A 357 -16.77 -4.04 -1.35
N ASP A 358 -17.83 -3.46 -1.93
CA ASP A 358 -18.27 -3.73 -3.31
C ASP A 358 -17.43 -2.93 -4.31
N ASP A 359 -17.74 -3.02 -5.61
CA ASP A 359 -17.10 -2.29 -6.71
C ASP A 359 -17.52 -0.81 -6.75
N VAL A 360 -17.48 -0.15 -5.59
CA VAL A 360 -17.90 1.24 -5.37
C VAL A 360 -16.74 2.11 -4.89
N LEU A 361 -16.86 3.43 -5.06
CA LEU A 361 -16.02 4.41 -4.37
C LEU A 361 -16.77 5.70 -4.07
N ILE A 362 -16.26 6.46 -3.11
CA ILE A 362 -16.74 7.80 -2.80
C ILE A 362 -15.85 8.79 -3.56
N VAL A 363 -16.39 9.50 -4.54
CA VAL A 363 -15.70 10.61 -5.22
C VAL A 363 -16.02 11.95 -4.55
N ALA A 364 -15.25 12.98 -4.90
CA ALA A 364 -15.54 14.36 -4.56
C ALA A 364 -15.21 15.20 -5.80
N SER A 365 -16.16 15.29 -6.73
CA SER A 365 -15.87 15.76 -8.10
C SER A 365 -15.42 17.22 -8.18
N GLU A 366 -15.82 18.06 -7.23
CA GLU A 366 -15.41 19.46 -7.17
C GLU A 366 -14.04 19.62 -6.50
N ARG A 367 -13.80 18.89 -5.40
CA ARG A 367 -12.60 19.03 -4.55
C ARG A 367 -11.41 18.22 -5.05
N GLU A 368 -11.68 17.06 -5.63
CA GLU A 368 -10.71 16.06 -6.05
C GLU A 368 -10.97 15.66 -7.52
N PRO A 369 -11.02 16.61 -8.49
CA PRO A 369 -11.46 16.33 -9.86
C PRO A 369 -10.51 15.38 -10.60
N LYS A 370 -9.24 15.28 -10.19
CA LYS A 370 -8.25 14.41 -10.83
C LYS A 370 -8.41 12.97 -10.36
N GLU A 371 -8.55 12.79 -9.05
CA GLU A 371 -8.77 11.50 -8.39
C GLU A 371 -10.13 10.93 -8.82
N SER A 372 -11.17 11.77 -8.89
CA SER A 372 -12.51 11.37 -9.32
C SER A 372 -12.58 10.89 -10.78
N ALA A 373 -11.59 11.26 -11.61
CA ALA A 373 -11.49 10.88 -13.01
C ALA A 373 -10.70 9.58 -13.25
N MET A 374 -10.16 8.93 -12.21
CA MET A 374 -9.39 7.69 -12.34
C MET A 374 -10.30 6.49 -12.65
N VAL A 375 -9.83 5.63 -13.57
CA VAL A 375 -10.50 4.37 -13.96
C VAL A 375 -10.25 3.31 -12.90
N GLY A 376 -8.98 2.93 -12.73
CA GLY A 376 -8.51 2.07 -11.65
C GLY A 376 -8.41 2.83 -10.33
N ASN A 377 -8.85 2.21 -9.25
CA ASN A 377 -8.79 2.72 -7.88
C ASN A 377 -8.33 1.62 -6.92
N HIS A 378 -7.79 2.02 -5.77
CA HIS A 378 -7.37 1.13 -4.70
C HIS A 378 -7.54 1.83 -3.34
N GLY A 379 -7.07 1.19 -2.26
CA GLY A 379 -7.06 1.76 -0.91
C GLY A 379 -7.85 0.95 0.13
N SER A 380 -8.87 0.19 -0.28
CA SER A 380 -9.70 -0.57 0.66
C SER A 380 -9.06 -1.90 1.09
N MET A 381 -9.82 -2.67 1.85
CA MET A 381 -9.41 -3.95 2.41
C MET A 381 -9.75 -5.15 1.51
N THR A 382 -10.38 -4.96 0.36
CA THR A 382 -10.78 -6.11 -0.46
C THR A 382 -9.56 -6.92 -0.93
N PRO A 383 -9.69 -8.25 -1.14
CA PRO A 383 -8.57 -9.07 -1.59
C PRO A 383 -7.90 -8.58 -2.89
N VAL A 384 -8.65 -8.00 -3.81
CA VAL A 384 -8.13 -7.49 -5.09
C VAL A 384 -7.22 -6.27 -4.93
N GLU A 385 -7.34 -5.55 -3.81
CA GLU A 385 -6.50 -4.41 -3.43
C GLU A 385 -5.40 -4.80 -2.43
N GLN A 386 -5.70 -5.67 -1.47
CA GLN A 386 -4.76 -6.03 -0.41
C GLN A 386 -3.77 -7.14 -0.78
N LEU A 387 -4.19 -8.16 -1.54
CA LEU A 387 -3.32 -9.29 -1.83
C LEU A 387 -2.27 -8.87 -2.85
N VAL A 388 -1.00 -8.95 -2.46
CA VAL A 388 0.15 -8.64 -3.32
C VAL A 388 1.07 -9.86 -3.42
N PRO A 389 1.74 -10.06 -4.57
CA PRO A 389 2.65 -11.18 -4.73
C PRO A 389 3.85 -11.09 -3.78
N LEU A 390 4.44 -12.24 -3.46
CA LEU A 390 5.78 -12.33 -2.88
C LEU A 390 6.55 -13.41 -3.64
N LEU A 391 6.93 -13.09 -4.88
CA LEU A 391 7.65 -14.01 -5.75
C LEU A 391 9.11 -14.08 -5.33
N GLU A 392 9.70 -15.27 -5.41
CA GLU A 392 11.08 -15.50 -4.99
C GLU A 392 11.89 -16.12 -6.15
N VAL A 393 13.09 -15.56 -6.37
CA VAL A 393 14.14 -16.15 -7.20
C VAL A 393 15.42 -16.24 -6.39
N ARG A 394 16.13 -17.36 -6.48
CA ARG A 394 17.41 -17.59 -5.76
C ARG A 394 18.51 -18.02 -6.72
N SER A 395 19.76 -17.61 -6.46
CA SER A 395 20.96 -18.10 -7.16
C SER A 395 22.09 -18.55 -6.25
#